data_AF-A0A645JHN3-F1
#
_entry.id   AF-A0A645JHN3-F1
#
_cell.length_a   1.000
_cell.length_b   1.000
_cell.length_c   1.000
_cell.angle_alpha   90.00
_cell.angle_beta   90.00
_cell.angle_gamma   90.00
#
_symmetry.space_group_name_H-M   'P 1'
#
loop_
_entity.id
_entity.type
_entity.pdbx_description
1 polymer ?
#
loop_
_entity_poly.entity_id
_entity_poly.type
_entity_poly.pdbx_seq_one_letter_code
_entity_poly.pdbx_strand_id
1 'polypeptide(L)'
;MKNNWYEVYVSVHCEGENPNLDAVAIQAGCYNNRTKWNLETNGSYKDYVQPDYQWMKIGRVNLCDPFTVWVLVKPNVTAYVDRIVIVKAKP
;
A
#
# COMPACT_ATOMS: atom_id res chain seq x y z
N MET A 1 21.04 8.34 16.91
CA MET A 1 19.87 7.44 16.74
C MET A 1 20.11 6.56 15.53
N LYS A 2 19.92 5.23 15.62
CA LYS A 2 20.07 4.34 14.45
C LYS A 2 18.98 4.72 13.43
N ASN A 3 19.39 5.07 12.21
CA ASN A 3 18.48 5.53 11.16
C ASN A 3 17.76 4.30 10.57
N ASN A 4 16.66 3.89 11.20
CA ASN A 4 15.88 2.69 10.87
C ASN A 4 14.73 2.97 9.90
N TRP A 5 15.00 3.77 8.87
CA TRP A 5 14.03 4.02 7.82
C TRP A 5 13.97 2.87 6.82
N TYR A 6 12.76 2.49 6.47
CA TYR A 6 12.44 1.48 5.47
C TYR A 6 11.35 2.01 4.53
N GLU A 7 11.38 1.56 3.30
CA GLU A 7 10.32 1.78 2.32
C GLU A 7 9.40 0.56 2.31
N VAL A 8 8.09 0.80 2.40
CA VAL A 8 7.07 -0.25 2.46
C VAL A 8 6.28 -0.28 1.16
N TYR A 9 6.12 -1.48 0.62
CA TYR A 9 5.40 -1.76 -0.61
C TYR A 9 4.39 -2.87 -0.39
N VAL A 10 3.27 -2.81 -1.11
CA VAL A 10 2.29 -3.90 -1.22
C VAL A 10 2.09 -4.25 -2.69
N SER A 11 2.04 -5.54 -3.01
CA SER A 11 1.69 -5.99 -4.36
C SER A 11 0.18 -6.10 -4.48
N VAL A 12 -0.38 -5.47 -5.51
CA VAL A 12 -1.84 -5.40 -5.72
C VAL A 12 -2.18 -5.70 -7.17
N HIS A 13 -3.28 -6.41 -7.38
CA HIS A 13 -3.88 -6.70 -8.67
C HIS A 13 -5.40 -6.49 -8.56
N CYS A 14 -6.03 -5.90 -9.58
CA CYS A 14 -7.48 -5.72 -9.65
C CYS A 14 -8.09 -6.55 -10.78
N GLU A 15 -9.26 -7.13 -10.52
CA GLU A 15 -10.12 -7.76 -11.53
C GLU A 15 -11.47 -7.03 -11.64
N GLY A 16 -12.13 -7.17 -12.80
CA GLY A 16 -13.52 -6.73 -13.03
C GLY A 16 -13.70 -5.67 -14.11
N GLU A 17 -14.91 -5.13 -14.21
CA GLU A 17 -15.22 -3.96 -15.04
C GLU A 17 -15.69 -2.85 -14.09
N ASN A 18 -14.84 -1.86 -13.82
CA ASN A 18 -15.26 -0.65 -13.13
C ASN A 18 -15.46 0.46 -14.17
N PRO A 19 -16.71 0.94 -14.42
CA PRO A 19 -16.98 1.95 -15.43
C PRO A 19 -16.36 3.33 -15.09
N ASN A 20 -15.90 3.55 -13.85
CA ASN A 20 -15.18 4.74 -13.43
C ASN A 20 -13.68 4.43 -13.21
N LEU A 21 -12.97 4.15 -14.30
CA LEU A 21 -11.56 3.70 -14.33
C LEU A 21 -10.56 4.65 -13.63
N ASP A 22 -10.94 5.91 -13.39
CA ASP A 22 -10.12 6.93 -12.74
C ASP A 22 -10.38 7.11 -11.22
N ALA A 23 -11.30 6.35 -10.63
CA ALA A 23 -11.57 6.45 -9.20
C ALA A 23 -10.51 5.71 -8.35
N VAL A 24 -10.23 6.23 -7.15
CA VAL A 24 -9.48 5.51 -6.11
C VAL A 24 -10.18 4.18 -5.84
N ALA A 25 -9.48 3.09 -6.10
CA ALA A 25 -9.97 1.71 -5.96
C ALA A 25 -9.37 1.01 -4.75
N ILE A 26 -8.12 1.34 -4.44
CA ILE A 26 -7.35 0.77 -3.34
C ILE A 26 -6.77 1.92 -2.52
N GLN A 27 -6.81 1.77 -1.20
CA GLN A 27 -6.06 2.60 -0.27
C GLN A 27 -5.19 1.67 0.57
N ALA A 28 -3.93 2.03 0.77
CA ALA A 28 -3.03 1.27 1.62
C ALA A 28 -2.29 2.19 2.57
N GLY A 29 -1.91 1.67 3.73
CA GLY A 29 -1.28 2.49 4.74
C GLY A 29 -0.41 1.74 5.72
N CYS A 30 0.38 2.53 6.46
CA CYS A 30 1.23 2.11 7.55
C CYS A 30 0.85 2.92 8.79
N TYR A 31 0.48 2.22 9.86
CA TYR A 31 0.07 2.82 11.12
C TYR A 31 1.10 2.50 12.22
N ASN A 32 1.70 3.53 12.83
CA ASN A 32 2.57 3.37 13.99
C ASN A 32 1.69 3.15 15.23
N ASN A 33 1.75 1.94 15.81
CA ASN A 33 0.89 1.57 16.93
C ASN A 33 1.25 2.33 18.22
N ARG A 34 2.49 2.82 18.36
CA ARG A 34 2.96 3.60 19.51
C ARG A 34 2.58 5.07 19.37
N THR A 35 3.02 5.73 18.30
CA THR A 35 2.87 7.18 18.12
C THR A 35 1.51 7.58 17.52
N LYS A 36 0.71 6.60 17.07
CA LYS A 36 -0.58 6.82 16.39
C LYS A 36 -0.44 7.59 15.07
N TRP A 37 0.77 7.68 14.54
CA TRP A 37 1.04 8.28 13.23
C TRP A 37 0.61 7.34 12.11
N ASN A 38 0.05 7.92 11.04
CA ASN A 38 -0.47 7.19 9.90
C ASN A 38 0.11 7.76 8.60
N LEU A 39 0.47 6.87 7.68
CA LEU A 39 0.91 7.18 6.33
C LEU A 39 0.04 6.38 5.37
N GLU A 40 -0.54 7.06 4.38
CA GLU A 40 -1.48 6.46 3.45
C GLU A 40 -1.12 6.80 2.01
N THR A 41 -1.48 5.89 1.12
CA THR A 41 -1.38 6.07 -0.33
C THR A 41 -2.65 5.51 -0.99
N ASN A 42 -2.96 6.05 -2.17
CA ASN A 42 -4.12 5.64 -2.94
C ASN A 42 -3.66 5.08 -4.30
N GLY A 43 -4.39 4.08 -4.78
CA GLY A 43 -4.26 3.51 -6.10
C GLY A 43 -5.58 3.60 -6.86
N SER A 44 -5.52 4.05 -8.12
CA SER A 44 -6.70 4.04 -8.99
C SER A 44 -6.89 2.67 -9.62
N TYR A 45 -8.12 2.34 -10.04
CA TYR A 45 -8.39 1.04 -10.64
C TYR A 45 -7.50 0.76 -11.86
N LYS A 46 -7.34 1.75 -12.75
CA LYS A 46 -6.51 1.65 -13.96
C LYS A 46 -5.04 1.31 -13.70
N ASP A 47 -4.50 1.70 -12.54
CA ASP A 47 -3.09 1.44 -12.21
C ASP A 47 -2.86 -0.05 -11.92
N TYR A 48 -3.91 -0.76 -11.48
CA TYR A 48 -3.82 -2.13 -10.97
C TYR A 48 -4.67 -3.16 -11.74
N VAL A 49 -5.46 -2.75 -12.73
CA VAL A 49 -6.16 -3.65 -13.66
C VAL A 49 -5.21 -4.15 -14.76
N GLN A 50 -4.31 -5.04 -14.38
CA GLN A 50 -3.27 -5.58 -15.27
C GLN A 50 -3.10 -7.08 -15.01
N PRO A 51 -2.61 -7.89 -15.97
CA PRO A 51 -2.45 -9.32 -15.77
C PRO A 51 -1.54 -9.70 -14.58
N ASP A 52 -0.59 -8.83 -14.25
CA ASP A 52 0.39 -9.04 -13.18
C ASP A 52 0.18 -8.09 -12.00
N TYR A 53 0.60 -8.53 -10.81
CA TYR A 53 0.63 -7.70 -9.61
C TYR A 53 1.55 -6.48 -9.77
N GLN A 54 1.05 -5.31 -9.38
CA GLN A 54 1.80 -4.06 -9.37
C GLN A 54 2.18 -3.65 -7.94
N TRP A 55 3.35 -3.01 -7.79
CA TRP A 55 3.84 -2.57 -6.49
C TRP A 55 3.33 -1.17 -6.15
N MET A 56 2.49 -1.08 -5.13
CA MET A 56 2.08 0.17 -4.52
C MET A 56 3.05 0.54 -3.41
N LYS A 57 3.76 1.66 -3.56
CA LYS A 57 4.61 2.22 -2.50
C LYS A 57 3.74 2.96 -1.49
N ILE A 58 3.70 2.48 -0.24
CA ILE A 58 3.01 3.15 0.86
C ILE A 58 3.84 4.33 1.35
N GLY A 59 5.16 4.13 1.47
CA GLY A 59 6.12 5.19 1.74
C GLY A 59 7.17 4.80 2.77
N ARG A 60 7.76 5.80 3.42
CA ARG A 60 8.95 5.63 4.27
C ARG A 60 8.55 5.64 5.75
N VAL A 61 8.90 4.57 6.48
CA VAL A 61 8.57 4.40 7.91
C VAL A 61 9.80 4.09 8.73
N ASN A 62 9.80 4.47 10.01
CA ASN A 62 10.88 4.15 10.94
C ASN A 62 10.49 2.95 11.80
N LEU A 63 11.05 1.76 11.54
CA LEU A 63 10.68 0.52 12.23
C LEU A 63 11.31 0.37 13.63
N CYS A 64 11.65 1.47 14.31
CA CYS A 64 11.96 1.45 15.73
C CYS A 64 10.72 1.17 16.61
N ASP A 65 9.53 1.32 16.06
CA ASP A 65 8.25 1.06 16.71
C ASP A 65 7.47 -0.04 15.98
N PRO A 66 6.47 -0.68 16.63
CA PRO A 66 5.57 -1.61 15.96
C PRO A 66 4.66 -0.88 14.96
N PHE A 67 4.56 -1.40 13.74
CA PHE A 67 3.69 -0.89 12.69
C PHE A 67 2.68 -1.95 12.22
N THR A 68 1.50 -1.47 11.83
CA THR A 68 0.50 -2.26 11.10
C THR A 68 0.46 -1.77 9.67
N VAL A 69 0.57 -2.71 8.72
CA VAL A 69 0.30 -2.44 7.30
C VAL A 69 -1.13 -2.87 7.01
N TRP A 70 -1.88 -2.04 6.30
CA TRP A 70 -3.27 -2.32 5.95
C TRP A 70 -3.56 -1.94 4.51
N VAL A 71 -4.56 -2.61 3.94
CA VAL A 71 -5.10 -2.34 2.61
C VAL A 71 -6.61 -2.34 2.70
N LEU A 72 -7.24 -1.34 2.10
CA LEU A 72 -8.68 -1.19 1.96
C LEU A 72 -9.01 -1.19 0.47
N VAL A 73 -10.05 -1.93 0.11
CA VAL A 73 -10.56 -2.03 -1.25
C VAL A 73 -11.93 -1.36 -1.29
N LYS A 74 -12.17 -0.52 -2.29
CA LYS A 74 -13.47 0.12 -2.45
C LYS A 74 -14.57 -0.89 -2.78
N PRO A 75 -15.83 -0.60 -2.39
CA PRO A 75 -16.97 -1.42 -2.81
C PRO A 75 -17.01 -1.60 -4.33
N ASN A 76 -17.44 -2.79 -4.77
CA ASN A 76 -17.54 -3.18 -6.18
C ASN A 76 -16.20 -3.29 -6.93
N VAL A 77 -15.08 -3.30 -6.23
CA VAL A 77 -13.77 -3.67 -6.78
C VAL A 77 -13.33 -4.98 -6.15
N THR A 78 -12.89 -5.93 -6.97
CA THR A 78 -12.14 -7.09 -6.50
C THR A 78 -10.66 -6.78 -6.65
N ALA A 79 -9.94 -6.73 -5.54
CA ALA A 79 -8.49 -6.56 -5.53
C ALA A 79 -7.83 -7.68 -4.72
N TYR A 80 -6.73 -8.18 -5.26
CA TYR A 80 -5.90 -9.23 -4.69
C TYR A 80 -4.62 -8.61 -4.16
N VAL A 81 -4.26 -8.98 -2.93
CA VAL A 81 -3.01 -8.56 -2.28
C VAL A 81 -2.20 -9.83 -2.01
N ASP A 82 -0.96 -9.88 -2.50
CA ASP A 82 -0.13 -11.09 -2.40
C ASP A 82 1.03 -10.91 -1.40
N ARG A 83 1.74 -9.77 -1.44
CA ARG A 83 2.97 -9.58 -0.67
C ARG A 83 3.08 -8.19 -0.07
N ILE A 84 3.75 -8.14 1.07
CA ILE A 84 4.28 -6.91 1.67
C ILE A 84 5.81 -7.00 1.58
N VAL A 85 6.45 -5.98 1.02
CA VAL A 85 7.91 -5.89 0.95
C VAL A 85 8.38 -4.66 1.72
N ILE A 86 9.38 -4.86 2.57
CA ILE A 86 10.00 -3.82 3.38
C ILE A 86 11.48 -3.77 2.98
N VAL A 87 11.90 -2.65 2.42
CA VAL A 87 13.27 -2.46 1.93
C VAL A 87 13.97 -1.42 2.80
N LYS A 88 15.21 -1.69 3.20
CA LYS A 88 16.01 -0.71 3.93
C LYS A 88 16.18 0.55 3.07
N ALA A 89 15.70 1.69 3.56
CA ALA A 89 15.83 2.93 2.81
C ALA A 89 17.31 3.33 2.73
N LYS A 90 17.76 3.75 1.55
CA LYS A 90 19.06 4.41 1.42
C LYS A 90 19.07 5.70 2.28
N PRO A 91 20.23 6.11 2.82
CA PRO A 91 20.38 7.34 3.59
C PRO A 91 19.68 8.52 2.91
#